data_AF-F9CW83-F1
#
_entry.id   AF-F9CW83-F1
#
_cell.length_a   1.000
_cell.length_b   1.000
_cell.length_c   1.000
_cell.angle_alpha   90.00
_cell.angle_beta   90.00
_cell.angle_gamma   90.00
#
_symmetry.space_group_name_H-M   'P 1'
#
loop_
_entity.id
_entity.type
_entity.pdbx_description
1 polymer ?
#
loop_
_entity_poly.entity_id
_entity_poly.type
_entity_poly.pdbx_seq_one_letter_code
_entity_poly.pdbx_strand_id
1 'polypeptide(L)'
;MLIPASDAALWSLIIQSSVDNPKILPGDAPIISGRITDHASNPVKDVQVHISTKYDSLFTTTNELGEYNVQLSHYDRMPGTYIVSIKATSSDGKTGIANTEFQVRGELTTTSVIEEKLSTPEAIRYLNAKSSDFEKDPIGFILYSHYQKLLQEFISEKKIAEKMLEEQKFIKEQTKISEDLLLKEIEELDPGSGVFSGYKYDDYVKNLDPVVRDTIVSQMNFTKNIFDEAQQIRKNILENGGTQEEANRAYLEKTTISRQTIEEFGYNIEEEILPEDIIIPTNSTEQLPDETTEEKNDTINTNIAGMNVQVGNSGASFFVNINGTIIEFLVDGNRIIQVNPKN
;
A
#
# COMPACT_ATOMS: atom_id res chain seq x y z
N MET A 1 -71.94 18.94 -9.78
CA MET A 1 -70.91 19.77 -9.13
C MET A 1 -69.59 19.05 -9.34
N LEU A 2 -68.80 19.47 -10.34
CA LEU A 2 -67.50 18.88 -10.62
C LEU A 2 -66.50 19.41 -9.59
N ILE A 3 -65.93 18.52 -8.79
CA ILE A 3 -64.79 18.83 -7.92
C ILE A 3 -63.61 19.06 -8.86
N PRO A 4 -62.94 20.23 -8.86
CA PRO A 4 -61.76 20.41 -9.68
C PRO A 4 -60.69 19.44 -9.17
N ALA A 5 -60.15 18.62 -10.08
CA ALA A 5 -58.95 17.85 -9.79
C ALA A 5 -57.85 18.87 -9.49
N SER A 6 -57.47 18.97 -8.22
CA SER A 6 -56.27 19.69 -7.81
C SER A 6 -55.09 18.93 -8.40
N ASP A 7 -54.52 19.43 -9.50
CA ASP A 7 -53.23 18.96 -9.99
C ASP A 7 -52.21 19.13 -8.87
N ALA A 8 -51.82 18.00 -8.27
CA ALA A 8 -50.73 17.95 -7.31
C ALA A 8 -49.42 18.12 -8.09
N ALA A 9 -49.09 19.35 -8.47
CA ALA A 9 -47.77 19.66 -8.99
C ALA A 9 -46.75 19.50 -7.84
N LEU A 10 -45.94 18.46 -7.93
CA LEU A 10 -44.86 18.21 -6.96
C LEU A 10 -43.95 19.45 -6.88
N TRP A 11 -43.78 19.96 -5.67
CA TRP A 11 -43.06 21.21 -5.38
C TRP A 11 -41.57 20.95 -5.14
N SER A 12 -40.93 20.14 -5.98
CA SER A 12 -39.49 19.94 -5.90
C SER A 12 -38.80 19.92 -7.26
N LEU A 13 -37.54 20.32 -7.25
CA LEU A 13 -36.63 20.26 -8.39
C LEU A 13 -35.72 19.05 -8.23
N ILE A 14 -35.44 18.36 -9.32
CA ILE A 14 -34.47 17.28 -9.38
C ILE A 14 -33.14 17.87 -9.84
N ILE A 15 -32.09 17.69 -9.03
CA ILE A 15 -30.75 18.18 -9.33
C ILE A 15 -29.86 16.96 -9.58
N GLN A 16 -29.29 16.88 -10.77
CA GLN A 16 -28.25 15.91 -11.10
C GLN A 16 -26.92 16.67 -11.15
N SER A 17 -26.00 16.33 -10.27
CA SER A 17 -24.72 17.03 -10.12
C SER A 17 -23.57 16.05 -10.18
N SER A 18 -22.54 16.42 -10.93
CA SER A 18 -21.28 15.69 -11.07
C SER A 18 -20.09 16.63 -10.91
N VAL A 19 -18.94 16.05 -10.61
CA VAL A 19 -17.65 16.75 -10.62
C VAL A 19 -16.88 16.21 -11.81
N ASP A 20 -16.38 17.10 -12.68
CA ASP A 20 -15.70 16.70 -13.93
C ASP A 20 -14.48 15.79 -13.65
N ASN A 21 -13.83 15.96 -12.49
CA ASN A 21 -12.81 15.07 -11.97
C ASN A 21 -13.07 14.77 -10.48
N PRO A 22 -13.60 13.59 -10.12
CA PRO A 22 -13.88 13.26 -8.72
C PRO A 22 -12.62 13.00 -7.90
N LYS A 23 -11.44 12.89 -8.53
CA LYS A 23 -10.14 12.76 -7.86
C LYS A 23 -9.20 13.84 -8.38
N ILE A 24 -8.87 14.81 -7.55
CA ILE A 24 -8.02 15.96 -7.89
C ILE A 24 -6.75 15.97 -7.04
N LEU A 25 -5.72 16.71 -7.47
CA LEU A 25 -4.53 16.97 -6.66
C LEU A 25 -4.72 18.24 -5.82
N PRO A 26 -3.92 18.42 -4.75
CA PRO A 26 -3.90 19.70 -4.02
C PRO A 26 -3.44 20.81 -4.98
N GLY A 27 -4.15 21.94 -4.99
CA GLY A 27 -3.91 23.05 -5.93
C GLY A 27 -4.78 23.03 -7.18
N ASP A 28 -5.52 21.94 -7.45
CA ASP A 28 -6.47 21.89 -8.56
C ASP A 28 -7.81 22.54 -8.19
N ALA A 29 -8.43 23.19 -9.17
CA ALA A 29 -9.74 23.83 -9.05
C ALA A 29 -10.85 22.86 -9.50
N PRO A 30 -11.61 22.22 -8.59
CA PRO A 30 -12.68 21.33 -8.99
C PRO A 30 -13.81 22.11 -9.69
N ILE A 31 -14.29 21.54 -10.79
CA ILE A 31 -15.41 22.05 -11.56
C ILE A 31 -16.64 21.19 -11.24
N ILE A 32 -17.69 21.85 -10.78
CA ILE A 32 -18.97 21.24 -10.46
C ILE A 32 -19.94 21.58 -11.59
N SER A 33 -20.44 20.53 -12.22
CA SER A 33 -21.38 20.61 -13.33
C SER A 33 -22.67 19.89 -12.94
N GLY A 34 -23.80 20.35 -13.46
CA GLY A 34 -25.06 19.67 -13.20
C GLY A 34 -26.23 20.20 -14.00
N ARG A 35 -27.33 19.46 -13.94
CA ARG A 35 -28.59 19.78 -14.60
C ARG A 35 -29.74 19.78 -13.61
N ILE A 36 -30.65 20.73 -13.78
CA ILE A 36 -31.86 20.88 -12.98
C ILE A 36 -33.07 20.62 -13.86
N THR A 37 -33.91 19.68 -13.44
CA THR A 37 -35.14 19.33 -14.12
C THR A 37 -36.34 19.35 -13.18
N ASP A 38 -37.52 19.46 -13.77
CA ASP A 38 -38.77 19.14 -13.06
C ASP A 38 -38.96 17.62 -12.94
N HIS A 39 -40.07 17.20 -12.33
CA HIS A 39 -40.43 15.77 -12.22
C HIS A 39 -40.80 15.11 -13.54
N ALA A 40 -41.12 15.90 -14.57
CA ALA A 40 -41.34 15.42 -15.93
C ALA A 40 -40.02 15.35 -16.74
N SER A 41 -38.87 15.56 -16.07
CA SER A 41 -37.52 15.59 -16.67
C SER A 41 -37.28 16.74 -17.66
N ASN A 42 -38.14 17.75 -17.67
CA ASN A 42 -37.93 18.96 -18.47
C ASN A 42 -36.90 19.86 -17.80
N PRO A 43 -35.96 20.45 -18.57
CA PRO A 43 -34.98 21.38 -18.04
C PRO A 43 -35.65 22.66 -17.52
N VAL A 44 -35.17 23.16 -16.37
CA VAL A 44 -35.67 24.40 -15.77
C VAL A 44 -34.61 25.48 -15.86
N LYS A 45 -34.91 26.54 -16.62
CA LYS A 45 -34.04 27.70 -16.83
C LYS A 45 -34.12 28.71 -15.69
N ASP A 46 -33.11 29.58 -15.59
CA ASP A 46 -33.07 30.72 -14.68
C ASP A 46 -33.24 30.34 -13.19
N VAL A 47 -32.87 29.12 -12.82
CA VAL A 47 -32.93 28.63 -11.44
C VAL A 47 -31.68 29.10 -10.71
N GLN A 48 -31.85 29.75 -9.55
CA GLN A 48 -30.74 30.12 -8.70
C GLN A 48 -30.17 28.88 -8.00
N VAL A 49 -28.89 28.61 -8.21
CA VAL A 49 -28.18 27.48 -7.63
C VAL A 49 -27.15 28.03 -6.64
N HIS A 50 -27.27 27.60 -5.39
CA HIS A 50 -26.32 27.87 -4.31
C HIS A 50 -25.49 26.62 -4.08
N ILE A 51 -24.19 26.74 -4.30
CA ILE A 51 -23.21 25.67 -4.13
C ILE A 51 -22.36 26.02 -2.92
N SER A 52 -22.31 25.14 -1.94
CA SER A 52 -21.59 25.37 -0.69
C SER A 52 -20.71 24.18 -0.31
N THR A 53 -19.54 24.50 0.20
CA THR A 53 -18.55 23.57 0.76
C THR A 53 -18.07 24.12 2.10
N LYS A 54 -17.16 23.42 2.79
CA LYS A 54 -16.52 23.92 4.02
C LYS A 54 -15.82 25.28 3.84
N TYR A 55 -15.27 25.53 2.65
CA TYR A 55 -14.42 26.69 2.38
C TYR A 55 -15.06 27.73 1.46
N ASP A 56 -15.87 27.28 0.50
CA ASP A 56 -16.45 28.12 -0.54
C ASP A 56 -17.98 28.11 -0.51
N SER A 57 -18.58 29.25 -0.83
CA SER A 57 -20.01 29.40 -1.08
C SER A 57 -20.22 30.27 -2.31
N LEU A 58 -20.83 29.71 -3.36
CA LEU A 58 -20.98 30.33 -4.67
C LEU A 58 -22.44 30.28 -5.13
N PHE A 59 -22.85 31.29 -5.88
CA PHE A 59 -24.17 31.36 -6.50
C PHE A 59 -24.01 31.37 -8.01
N THR A 60 -24.84 30.60 -8.70
CA THR A 60 -24.93 30.57 -10.17
C THR A 60 -26.40 30.44 -10.60
N THR A 61 -26.66 30.52 -11.89
CA THR A 61 -27.99 30.35 -12.48
C THR A 61 -27.94 29.34 -13.61
N THR A 62 -29.01 28.55 -13.79
CA THR A 62 -29.07 27.59 -14.89
C THR A 62 -29.29 28.26 -16.24
N ASN A 63 -28.67 27.70 -17.29
CA ASN A 63 -28.87 28.13 -18.68
C ASN A 63 -30.21 27.63 -19.26
N GLU A 64 -30.46 27.89 -20.55
CA GLU A 64 -31.70 27.46 -21.25
C GLU A 64 -31.92 25.93 -21.25
N LEU A 65 -30.86 25.14 -21.07
CA LEU A 65 -30.89 23.68 -20.96
C LEU A 65 -30.98 23.19 -19.51
N GLY A 66 -31.16 24.09 -18.55
CA GLY A 66 -31.21 23.76 -17.12
C GLY A 66 -29.85 23.38 -16.54
N GLU A 67 -28.75 23.67 -17.22
CA GLU A 67 -27.40 23.29 -16.82
C GLU A 67 -26.69 24.42 -16.07
N TYR A 68 -25.82 24.06 -15.13
CA TYR A 68 -24.91 24.98 -14.44
C TYR A 68 -23.50 24.40 -14.40
N ASN A 69 -22.51 25.29 -14.40
CA ASN A 69 -21.11 24.95 -14.26
C ASN A 69 -20.43 26.00 -13.37
N VAL A 70 -19.74 25.55 -12.33
CA VAL A 70 -19.04 26.42 -11.37
C VAL A 70 -17.68 25.83 -11.02
N GLN A 71 -16.66 26.67 -11.10
CA GLN A 71 -15.32 26.37 -10.63
C GLN A 71 -15.15 26.86 -9.20
N LEU A 72 -14.72 25.97 -8.30
CA LEU A 72 -14.41 26.33 -6.92
C LEU A 72 -13.05 27.05 -6.84
N SER A 73 -12.98 28.11 -6.03
CA SER A 73 -11.86 29.05 -6.00
C SER A 73 -10.80 28.73 -4.95
N HIS A 74 -11.12 27.93 -3.93
CA HIS A 74 -10.14 27.50 -2.94
C HIS A 74 -9.39 26.24 -3.44
N TYR A 75 -8.15 26.43 -3.88
CA TYR A 75 -7.32 25.43 -4.56
C TYR A 75 -6.43 24.63 -3.58
N ASP A 76 -6.01 25.24 -2.47
CA ASP A 76 -5.16 24.60 -1.44
C ASP A 76 -5.98 23.74 -0.48
N ARG A 77 -6.72 22.79 -1.03
CA ARG A 77 -7.49 21.82 -0.25
C ARG A 77 -6.55 20.73 0.25
N MET A 78 -6.66 20.44 1.53
CA MET A 78 -5.97 19.29 2.12
C MET A 78 -6.49 17.98 1.52
N PRO A 79 -5.66 16.93 1.46
CA PRO A 79 -6.11 15.61 1.05
C PRO A 79 -7.28 15.12 1.92
N GLY A 80 -8.29 14.54 1.27
CA GLY A 80 -9.52 14.12 1.94
C GLY A 80 -10.75 14.15 1.03
N THR A 81 -11.88 13.69 1.57
CA THR A 81 -13.18 13.72 0.87
C THR A 81 -13.93 14.99 1.21
N TYR A 82 -14.34 15.73 0.20
CA TYR A 82 -15.10 16.97 0.33
C TYR A 82 -16.53 16.74 -0.12
N ILE A 83 -17.47 17.15 0.74
CA ILE A 83 -18.90 17.16 0.43
C ILE A 83 -19.26 18.56 -0.07
N VAL A 84 -19.97 18.60 -1.19
CA VAL A 84 -20.55 19.80 -1.77
C VAL A 84 -22.06 19.70 -1.60
N SER A 85 -22.66 20.71 -0.97
CA SER A 85 -24.10 20.85 -0.87
C SER A 85 -24.61 21.84 -1.92
N ILE A 86 -25.62 21.42 -2.68
CA ILE A 86 -26.19 22.16 -3.80
C ILE A 86 -27.66 22.39 -3.51
N LYS A 87 -28.08 23.65 -3.49
CA LYS A 87 -29.47 24.06 -3.28
C LYS A 87 -29.95 24.87 -4.48
N ALA A 88 -31.06 24.47 -5.08
CA ALA A 88 -31.69 25.17 -6.19
C ALA A 88 -32.98 25.85 -5.74
N THR A 89 -33.23 27.07 -6.21
CA THR A 89 -34.47 27.83 -5.99
C THR A 89 -34.90 28.49 -7.30
N SER A 90 -36.10 28.14 -7.77
CA SER A 90 -36.72 28.75 -8.97
C SER A 90 -37.48 30.03 -8.59
N SER A 91 -37.73 30.90 -9.57
CA SER A 91 -38.57 32.11 -9.44
C SER A 91 -39.95 31.82 -8.83
N ASP A 92 -40.47 30.63 -9.11
CA ASP A 92 -41.81 30.19 -8.71
C ASP A 92 -41.82 29.60 -7.29
N GLY A 93 -40.70 29.69 -6.57
CA GLY A 93 -40.54 29.18 -5.20
C GLY A 93 -40.32 27.68 -5.09
N LYS A 94 -40.13 26.96 -6.22
CA LYS A 94 -39.75 25.53 -6.21
C LYS A 94 -38.30 25.38 -5.74
N THR A 95 -38.03 24.37 -4.93
CA THR A 95 -36.68 24.13 -4.37
C THR A 95 -36.21 22.71 -4.62
N GLY A 96 -34.89 22.52 -4.69
CA GLY A 96 -34.25 21.21 -4.75
C GLY A 96 -32.95 21.22 -3.94
N ILE A 97 -32.56 20.06 -3.42
CA ILE A 97 -31.29 19.88 -2.70
C ILE A 97 -30.63 18.62 -3.23
N ALA A 98 -29.33 18.71 -3.52
CA ALA A 98 -28.49 17.57 -3.86
C ALA A 98 -27.11 17.72 -3.20
N ASN A 99 -26.42 16.60 -3.04
CA ASN A 99 -25.04 16.58 -2.58
C ASN A 99 -24.20 15.86 -3.62
N THR A 100 -22.96 16.32 -3.80
CA THR A 100 -21.93 15.61 -4.54
C THR A 100 -20.64 15.62 -3.75
N GLU A 101 -19.71 14.75 -4.10
CA GLU A 101 -18.44 14.63 -3.40
C GLU A 101 -17.28 14.51 -4.38
N PHE A 102 -16.11 14.95 -3.93
CA PHE A 102 -14.85 14.73 -4.63
C PHE A 102 -13.73 14.49 -3.62
N GLN A 103 -12.68 13.83 -4.09
CA GLN A 103 -11.53 13.44 -3.30
C GLN A 103 -10.30 14.23 -3.73
N VAL A 104 -9.63 14.85 -2.78
CA VAL A 104 -8.29 15.40 -2.98
C VAL A 104 -7.29 14.32 -2.61
N ARG A 105 -6.45 13.94 -3.58
CA ARG A 105 -5.40 12.94 -3.41
C ARG A 105 -4.20 13.54 -2.69
N GLY A 106 -3.56 12.73 -1.86
CA GLY A 106 -2.35 13.10 -1.14
C GLY A 106 -2.34 12.45 0.24
N GLU A 107 -1.21 12.58 0.93
CA GLU A 107 -1.11 12.15 2.31
C GLU A 107 -1.45 13.31 3.23
N LEU A 108 -2.36 13.05 4.17
CA LEU A 108 -2.60 13.95 5.30
C LEU A 108 -1.37 13.90 6.20
N THR A 109 -0.50 14.89 6.04
CA THR A 109 0.64 15.07 6.95
C THR A 109 0.18 15.82 8.21
N THR A 110 0.91 15.65 9.31
CA THR A 110 0.70 16.44 10.55
C THR A 110 0.81 17.93 10.25
N THR A 111 1.77 18.31 9.38
CA THR A 111 1.94 19.67 8.88
C THR A 111 0.71 20.21 8.16
N SER A 112 0.00 19.40 7.38
CA SER A 112 -1.21 19.83 6.67
C SER A 112 -2.33 20.21 7.64
N VAL A 113 -2.49 19.48 8.75
CA VAL A 113 -3.51 19.79 9.78
C VAL A 113 -3.20 21.09 10.51
N ILE A 114 -1.92 21.34 10.76
CA ILE A 114 -1.47 22.59 11.41
C ILE A 114 -1.63 23.77 10.43
N GLU A 115 -1.27 23.57 9.16
CA GLU A 115 -1.44 24.55 8.07
C GLU A 115 -2.92 24.95 7.89
N GLU A 116 -3.85 24.01 8.00
CA GLU A 116 -5.29 24.29 8.00
C GLU A 116 -5.69 25.30 9.07
N LYS A 117 -5.25 25.03 10.31
CA LYS A 117 -5.59 25.85 11.48
C LYS A 117 -4.99 27.26 11.34
N LEU A 118 -3.80 27.37 10.74
CA LEU A 118 -3.13 28.64 10.47
C LEU A 118 -3.74 29.42 9.31
N SER A 119 -4.41 28.75 8.37
CA SER A 119 -5.01 29.37 7.18
C SER A 119 -6.38 30.00 7.42
N THR A 120 -6.90 29.88 8.65
CA THR A 120 -8.19 30.49 9.00
C THR A 120 -8.09 32.03 9.08
N PRO A 121 -9.14 32.78 8.70
CA PRO A 121 -9.14 34.24 8.82
C PRO A 121 -8.85 34.74 10.25
N GLU A 122 -9.30 33.99 11.25
CA GLU A 122 -9.03 34.27 12.66
C GLU A 122 -7.53 34.13 12.97
N ALA A 123 -6.92 33.01 12.59
CA ALA A 123 -5.50 32.77 12.80
C ALA A 123 -4.64 33.85 12.13
N ILE A 124 -4.93 34.19 10.87
CA ILE A 124 -4.22 35.22 10.11
C ILE A 124 -4.21 36.57 10.85
N ARG A 125 -5.30 36.92 11.53
CA ARG A 125 -5.38 38.16 12.32
C ARG A 125 -4.38 38.15 13.49
N TYR A 126 -4.29 37.05 14.22
CA TYR A 126 -3.39 36.93 15.37
C TYR A 126 -1.93 36.68 14.97
N LEU A 127 -1.68 35.99 13.85
CA LEU A 127 -0.33 35.76 13.34
C LEU A 127 0.35 37.07 12.89
N ASN A 128 -0.42 38.02 12.36
CA ASN A 128 0.07 39.34 11.94
C ASN A 128 0.08 40.39 13.05
N ALA A 129 -0.44 40.08 14.23
CA ALA A 129 -0.48 40.99 15.37
C ALA A 129 0.85 41.00 16.14
N LYS A 130 1.06 42.03 16.96
CA LYS A 130 2.19 42.12 17.89
C LYS A 130 1.73 41.81 19.31
N SER A 131 2.63 41.29 20.13
CA SER A 131 2.35 41.06 21.56
C SER A 131 1.86 42.32 22.29
N SER A 132 2.29 43.52 21.86
CA SER A 132 1.86 44.81 22.42
C SER A 132 0.38 45.11 22.20
N ASP A 133 -0.21 44.54 21.15
CA ASP A 133 -1.60 44.83 20.75
C ASP A 133 -2.62 44.22 21.73
N PHE A 134 -2.16 43.32 22.62
CA PHE A 134 -2.97 42.57 23.57
C PHE A 134 -2.67 42.90 25.03
N GLU A 135 -1.92 43.97 25.32
CA GLU A 135 -1.57 44.35 26.71
C GLU A 135 -2.80 44.55 27.62
N LYS A 136 -3.93 44.95 27.05
CA LYS A 136 -5.21 45.17 27.77
C LYS A 136 -6.26 44.10 27.46
N ASP A 137 -5.90 43.07 26.70
CA ASP A 137 -6.80 41.98 26.30
C ASP A 137 -6.17 40.62 26.64
N PRO A 138 -6.44 40.07 27.84
CA PRO A 138 -5.88 38.79 28.25
C PRO A 138 -6.38 37.62 27.37
N ILE A 139 -7.57 37.71 26.78
CA ILE A 139 -8.10 36.66 25.90
C ILE A 139 -7.41 36.71 24.55
N GLY A 140 -7.28 37.91 23.98
CA GLY A 140 -6.52 38.14 22.75
C GLY A 140 -5.06 37.71 22.87
N PHE A 141 -4.42 37.93 24.04
CA PHE A 141 -3.06 37.46 24.30
C PHE A 141 -2.94 35.93 24.33
N ILE A 142 -3.93 35.23 24.89
CA ILE A 142 -3.97 33.75 24.88
C ILE A 142 -4.08 33.23 23.44
N LEU A 143 -4.98 33.80 22.64
CA LEU A 143 -5.17 33.41 21.24
C LEU A 143 -3.93 33.71 20.39
N TYR A 144 -3.34 34.90 20.56
CA TYR A 144 -2.05 35.24 19.98
C TYR A 144 -0.98 34.20 20.30
N SER A 145 -0.78 33.89 21.58
CA SER A 145 0.22 32.92 22.03
C SER A 145 -0.04 31.51 21.48
N HIS A 146 -1.31 31.12 21.39
CA HIS A 146 -1.72 29.83 20.82
C HIS A 146 -1.31 29.72 19.34
N TYR A 147 -1.68 30.70 18.52
CA TYR A 147 -1.35 30.68 17.09
C TYR A 147 0.15 30.81 16.81
N GLN A 148 0.88 31.59 17.61
CA GLN A 148 2.35 31.67 17.50
C GLN A 148 3.03 30.35 17.84
N LYS A 149 2.56 29.65 18.88
CA LYS A 149 3.05 28.31 19.22
C LYS A 149 2.79 27.31 18.09
N LEU A 150 1.58 27.36 17.52
CA LEU A 150 1.16 26.48 16.44
C LEU A 150 1.98 26.73 15.15
N LEU A 151 2.33 27.98 14.87
CA LEU A 151 3.28 28.34 13.79
C LEU A 151 4.68 27.79 14.04
N GLN A 152 5.19 27.86 15.28
CA GLN A 152 6.51 27.32 15.61
C GLN A 152 6.54 25.79 15.44
N GLU A 153 5.47 25.11 15.85
CA GLU A 153 5.28 23.67 15.65
C GLU A 153 5.31 23.32 14.15
N PHE A 154 4.54 24.04 13.32
CA PHE A 154 4.54 23.90 11.86
C PHE A 154 5.95 23.99 11.25
N ILE A 155 6.70 25.02 11.61
CA ILE A 155 8.06 25.23 11.09
C ILE A 155 8.99 24.09 11.52
N SER A 156 8.86 23.61 12.76
CA SER A 156 9.69 22.52 13.28
C SER A 156 9.41 21.19 12.58
N GLU A 157 8.14 20.83 12.39
CA GLU A 157 7.74 19.61 11.70
C GLU A 157 8.14 19.64 10.23
N LYS A 158 7.93 20.78 9.55
CA LYS A 158 8.35 20.96 8.16
C LYS A 158 9.86 20.72 7.99
N LYS A 159 10.67 21.27 8.90
CA LYS A 159 12.13 21.06 8.88
C LYS A 159 12.52 19.59 9.11
N ILE A 160 11.79 18.87 9.98
CA ILE A 160 12.01 17.43 10.19
C ILE A 160 11.68 16.66 8.90
N ALA A 161 10.54 16.95 8.28
CA ALA A 161 10.12 16.31 7.04
C ALA A 161 11.12 16.54 5.90
N GLU A 162 11.61 17.78 5.74
CA GLU A 162 12.65 18.12 4.76
C GLU A 162 13.94 17.32 5.01
N LYS A 163 14.39 17.22 6.27
CA LYS A 163 15.59 16.46 6.64
C LYS A 163 15.43 14.96 6.35
N MET A 164 14.27 14.38 6.67
CA MET A 164 13.99 12.97 6.37
C MET A 164 14.01 12.70 4.87
N LEU A 165 13.46 13.62 4.07
CA LEU A 165 13.47 13.51 2.61
C LEU A 165 14.90 13.58 2.04
N GLU A 166 15.74 14.47 2.58
CA GLU A 166 17.16 14.56 2.21
C GLU A 166 17.93 13.28 2.60
N GLU A 167 17.72 12.75 3.80
CA GLU A 167 18.35 11.50 4.25
C GLU A 167 17.94 10.32 3.36
N GLN A 168 16.66 10.20 2.98
CA GLN A 168 16.20 9.16 2.06
C GLN A 168 16.83 9.28 0.66
N LYS A 169 16.98 10.50 0.14
CA LYS A 169 17.67 10.73 -1.14
C LYS A 169 19.13 10.31 -1.04
N PHE A 170 19.82 10.68 0.03
CA PHE A 170 21.20 10.31 0.29
C PHE A 170 21.38 8.79 0.38
N ILE A 171 20.51 8.09 1.12
CA ILE A 171 20.54 6.63 1.22
C ILE A 171 20.34 6.00 -0.16
N LYS A 172 19.36 6.47 -0.93
CA LYS A 172 19.08 5.94 -2.28
C LYS A 172 20.28 6.12 -3.22
N GLU A 173 20.94 7.27 -3.15
CA GLU A 173 22.15 7.54 -3.93
C GLU A 173 23.31 6.62 -3.50
N GLN A 174 23.53 6.46 -2.20
CA GLN A 174 24.55 5.53 -1.68
C GLN A 174 24.27 4.08 -2.07
N THR A 175 23.02 3.63 -2.02
CA THR A 175 22.61 2.29 -2.47
C THR A 175 22.95 2.12 -3.95
N LYS A 176 22.60 3.09 -4.78
CA LYS A 176 22.91 3.05 -6.21
C LYS A 176 24.42 2.99 -6.48
N ILE A 177 25.21 3.81 -5.79
CA ILE A 177 26.68 3.78 -5.91
C ILE A 177 27.23 2.42 -5.49
N SER A 178 26.70 1.85 -4.41
CA SER A 178 27.12 0.53 -3.91
C SER A 178 26.76 -0.58 -4.89
N GLU A 179 25.58 -0.53 -5.50
CA GLU A 179 25.14 -1.46 -6.55
C GLU A 179 26.02 -1.35 -7.80
N ASP A 180 26.32 -0.13 -8.24
CA ASP A 180 27.19 0.11 -9.40
C ASP A 180 28.63 -0.41 -9.15
N LEU A 181 29.17 -0.19 -7.93
CA LEU A 181 30.48 -0.71 -7.53
C LEU A 181 30.49 -2.25 -7.47
N LEU A 182 29.45 -2.84 -6.89
CA LEU A 182 29.30 -4.29 -6.81
C LEU A 182 29.18 -4.90 -8.20
N LEU A 183 28.43 -4.28 -9.11
CA LEU A 183 28.27 -4.77 -10.48
C LEU A 183 29.61 -4.73 -11.23
N LYS A 184 30.38 -3.65 -11.06
CA LYS A 184 31.73 -3.54 -11.61
C LYS A 184 32.69 -4.60 -11.04
N GLU A 185 32.62 -4.86 -9.74
CA GLU A 185 33.44 -5.89 -9.08
C GLU A 185 33.07 -7.29 -9.57
N ILE A 186 31.78 -7.58 -9.78
CA ILE A 186 31.32 -8.83 -10.38
C ILE A 186 31.83 -8.97 -11.82
N GLU A 187 31.75 -7.91 -12.63
CA GLU A 187 32.29 -7.93 -14.00
C GLU A 187 33.81 -8.14 -14.03
N GLU A 188 34.56 -7.56 -13.09
CA GLU A 188 36.02 -7.67 -13.03
C GLU A 188 36.47 -9.04 -12.52
N LEU A 189 35.82 -9.56 -11.48
CA LEU A 189 36.18 -10.84 -10.87
C LEU A 189 35.68 -12.04 -11.67
N ASP A 190 34.65 -11.85 -12.53
CA ASP A 190 33.90 -12.91 -13.21
C ASP A 190 33.76 -14.17 -12.35
N PRO A 191 33.18 -14.03 -11.13
CA PRO A 191 33.13 -15.13 -10.19
C PRO A 191 32.25 -16.22 -10.79
N GLY A 192 32.90 -17.24 -11.36
CA GLY A 192 32.21 -18.39 -11.93
C GLY A 192 31.36 -19.11 -10.89
N SER A 193 30.43 -19.93 -11.36
CA SER A 193 29.40 -20.62 -10.56
C SER A 193 29.93 -21.68 -9.58
N GLY A 194 31.24 -21.81 -9.41
CA GLY A 194 31.90 -22.94 -8.75
C GLY A 194 31.86 -24.21 -9.64
N VAL A 195 32.63 -25.23 -9.25
CA VAL A 195 32.66 -26.52 -9.96
C VAL A 195 32.09 -27.59 -9.04
N PHE A 196 30.92 -28.11 -9.38
CA PHE A 196 30.26 -29.21 -8.66
C PHE A 196 30.73 -30.57 -9.20
N SER A 197 32.05 -30.79 -9.15
CA SER A 197 32.74 -32.03 -9.55
C SER A 197 34.19 -32.03 -9.07
N GLY A 198 34.88 -33.16 -9.23
CA GLY A 198 36.31 -33.31 -8.92
C GLY A 198 36.58 -34.08 -7.62
N TYR A 199 37.85 -34.17 -7.25
CA TYR A 199 38.31 -35.13 -6.24
C TYR A 199 37.59 -35.01 -4.88
N LYS A 200 37.20 -33.80 -4.46
CA LYS A 200 36.46 -33.58 -3.21
C LYS A 200 35.02 -34.10 -3.26
N TYR A 201 34.36 -33.95 -4.40
CA TYR A 201 33.02 -34.50 -4.64
C TYR A 201 33.10 -36.04 -4.68
N ASP A 202 34.06 -36.58 -5.41
CA ASP A 202 34.25 -38.03 -5.53
C ASP A 202 34.57 -38.68 -4.17
N ASP A 203 35.39 -38.01 -3.35
CA ASP A 203 35.74 -38.48 -2.01
C ASP A 203 34.54 -38.40 -1.05
N TYR A 204 33.74 -37.32 -1.11
CA TYR A 204 32.49 -37.21 -0.37
C TYR A 204 31.54 -38.36 -0.72
N VAL A 205 31.26 -38.58 -2.00
CA VAL A 205 30.34 -39.64 -2.47
C VAL A 205 30.82 -41.04 -2.07
N LYS A 206 32.13 -41.30 -2.14
CA LYS A 206 32.72 -42.59 -1.73
C LYS A 206 32.57 -42.86 -0.24
N ASN A 207 32.64 -41.82 0.58
CA ASN A 207 32.57 -41.92 2.03
C ASN A 207 31.12 -41.91 2.57
N LEU A 208 30.10 -41.75 1.71
CA LEU A 208 28.69 -41.91 2.09
C LEU A 208 28.35 -43.39 2.37
N ASP A 209 27.45 -43.60 3.34
CA ASP A 209 26.85 -44.90 3.61
C ASP A 209 26.16 -45.44 2.33
N PRO A 210 26.47 -46.68 1.90
CA PRO A 210 25.88 -47.27 0.70
C PRO A 210 24.35 -47.22 0.64
N VAL A 211 23.65 -47.24 1.78
CA VAL A 211 22.18 -47.27 1.84
C VAL A 211 21.58 -45.93 1.40
N VAL A 212 22.22 -44.81 1.70
CA VAL A 212 21.69 -43.45 1.40
C VAL A 212 22.45 -42.74 0.30
N ARG A 213 23.54 -43.34 -0.20
CA ARG A 213 24.43 -42.76 -1.21
C ARG A 213 23.66 -42.35 -2.47
N ASP A 214 22.82 -43.23 -2.98
CA ASP A 214 22.10 -43.00 -4.24
C ASP A 214 21.07 -41.87 -4.09
N THR A 215 20.36 -41.83 -2.97
CA THR A 215 19.44 -40.73 -2.62
C THR A 215 20.18 -39.39 -2.55
N ILE A 216 21.31 -39.33 -1.85
CA ILE A 216 22.10 -38.09 -1.70
C ILE A 216 22.67 -37.64 -3.04
N VAL A 217 23.23 -38.57 -3.85
CA VAL A 217 23.75 -38.26 -5.19
C VAL A 217 22.63 -37.74 -6.09
N SER A 218 21.45 -38.34 -6.03
CA SER A 218 20.27 -37.91 -6.78
C SER A 218 19.83 -36.50 -6.39
N GLN A 219 19.69 -36.21 -5.09
CA GLN A 219 19.35 -34.88 -4.58
C GLN A 219 20.39 -33.81 -4.96
N MET A 220 21.68 -34.17 -4.92
CA MET A 220 22.77 -33.29 -5.35
C MET A 220 22.70 -32.99 -6.85
N ASN A 221 22.45 -34.00 -7.69
CA ASN A 221 22.30 -33.83 -9.13
C ASN A 221 21.06 -33.00 -9.48
N PHE A 222 19.95 -33.21 -8.78
CA PHE A 222 18.74 -32.39 -8.91
C PHE A 222 19.02 -30.92 -8.60
N THR A 223 19.66 -30.65 -7.47
CA THR A 223 20.02 -29.28 -7.06
C THR A 223 20.95 -28.61 -8.07
N LYS A 224 21.92 -29.37 -8.60
CA LYS A 224 22.82 -28.89 -9.65
C LYS A 224 22.05 -28.52 -10.94
N ASN A 225 21.17 -29.39 -11.40
CA ASN A 225 20.39 -29.14 -12.61
C ASN A 225 19.51 -27.89 -12.46
N ILE A 226 18.87 -27.71 -11.30
CA ILE A 226 18.06 -26.53 -11.01
C ILE A 226 18.91 -25.25 -11.05
N PHE A 227 20.09 -25.30 -10.46
CA PHE A 227 21.02 -24.17 -10.48
C PHE A 227 21.47 -23.84 -11.92
N ASP A 228 21.84 -24.85 -12.71
CA ASP A 228 22.24 -24.67 -14.11
C ASP A 228 21.10 -24.09 -14.96
N GLU A 229 19.87 -24.60 -14.78
CA GLU A 229 18.67 -24.07 -15.43
C GLU A 229 18.37 -22.62 -15.01
N ALA A 230 18.50 -22.29 -13.73
CA ALA A 230 18.30 -20.94 -13.23
C ALA A 230 19.31 -19.95 -13.83
N GLN A 231 20.58 -20.36 -13.96
CA GLN A 231 21.61 -19.55 -14.62
C GLN A 231 21.29 -19.32 -16.09
N GLN A 232 20.83 -20.35 -16.81
CA GLN A 232 20.42 -20.23 -18.21
C GLN A 232 19.22 -19.29 -18.38
N ILE A 233 18.21 -19.39 -17.51
CA ILE A 233 17.04 -18.50 -17.51
C ILE A 233 17.48 -17.06 -17.30
N ARG A 234 18.32 -16.82 -16.29
CA ARG A 234 18.87 -15.49 -16.00
C ARG A 234 19.60 -14.91 -17.21
N LYS A 235 20.49 -15.69 -17.83
CA LYS A 235 21.25 -15.29 -19.01
C LYS A 235 20.33 -14.98 -20.20
N ASN A 236 19.34 -15.83 -20.47
CA ASN A 236 18.40 -15.63 -21.56
C ASN A 236 17.56 -14.35 -21.39
N ILE A 237 17.16 -14.01 -20.16
CA ILE A 237 16.41 -12.77 -19.89
C ILE A 237 17.29 -11.55 -20.19
N LEU A 238 18.55 -11.56 -19.75
CA LEU A 238 19.49 -10.47 -20.00
C LEU A 238 19.83 -10.32 -21.48
N GLU A 239 20.06 -11.43 -22.20
CA GLU A 239 20.37 -11.41 -23.64
C GLU A 239 19.19 -10.95 -24.51
N ASN A 240 17.94 -11.18 -24.07
CA ASN A 240 16.73 -10.73 -24.77
C ASN A 240 16.28 -9.30 -24.37
N GLY A 241 17.10 -8.57 -23.62
CA GLY A 241 16.83 -7.17 -23.25
C GLY A 241 15.91 -6.98 -22.04
N GLY A 242 15.70 -8.01 -21.22
CA GLY A 242 15.01 -7.92 -19.93
C GLY A 242 15.83 -7.18 -18.87
N THR A 243 15.19 -6.76 -17.78
CA THR A 243 15.87 -6.02 -16.71
C THR A 243 16.65 -6.95 -15.77
N GLN A 244 17.66 -6.43 -15.09
CA GLN A 244 18.42 -7.17 -14.07
C GLN A 244 17.52 -7.66 -12.92
N GLU A 245 16.53 -6.85 -12.53
CA GLU A 245 15.54 -7.21 -11.51
C GLU A 245 14.69 -8.40 -11.94
N GLU A 246 14.25 -8.42 -13.20
CA GLU A 246 13.47 -9.52 -13.78
C GLU A 246 14.29 -10.80 -13.87
N ALA A 247 15.54 -10.70 -14.36
CA ALA A 247 16.46 -11.83 -14.45
C ALA A 247 16.77 -12.42 -13.06
N ASN A 248 16.99 -11.57 -12.06
CA ASN A 248 17.25 -11.99 -10.68
C ASN A 248 16.01 -12.62 -10.04
N ARG A 249 14.82 -12.07 -10.27
CA ARG A 249 13.56 -12.66 -9.77
C ARG A 249 13.35 -14.06 -10.33
N ALA A 250 13.48 -14.24 -11.64
CA ALA A 250 13.31 -15.55 -12.28
C ALA A 250 14.36 -16.57 -11.79
N TYR A 251 15.60 -16.14 -11.58
CA TYR A 251 16.65 -16.96 -10.97
C TYR A 251 16.28 -17.40 -9.55
N LEU A 252 15.82 -16.46 -8.72
CA LEU A 252 15.43 -16.74 -7.33
C LEU A 252 14.20 -17.65 -7.27
N GLU A 253 13.20 -17.42 -8.11
CA GLU A 253 12.01 -18.28 -8.20
C GLU A 253 12.39 -19.71 -8.56
N LYS A 254 13.32 -19.89 -9.50
CA LYS A 254 13.77 -21.22 -9.93
C LYS A 254 14.63 -21.92 -8.87
N THR A 255 15.49 -21.18 -8.16
CA THR A 255 16.37 -21.73 -7.12
C THR A 255 15.68 -21.92 -5.77
N THR A 256 14.53 -21.27 -5.55
CA THR A 256 13.71 -21.44 -4.34
C THR A 256 12.92 -22.74 -4.43
N ILE A 257 13.56 -23.84 -4.04
CA ILE A 257 12.91 -25.16 -3.96
C ILE A 257 12.61 -25.49 -2.50
N SER A 258 11.41 -26.00 -2.25
CA SER A 258 11.02 -26.43 -0.91
C SER A 258 11.78 -27.70 -0.50
N ARG A 259 12.06 -27.83 0.79
CA ARG A 259 12.66 -29.05 1.36
C ARG A 259 11.85 -30.31 1.00
N GLN A 260 10.53 -30.21 1.03
CA GLN A 260 9.62 -31.29 0.67
C GLN A 260 9.85 -31.77 -0.77
N THR A 261 10.04 -30.86 -1.73
CA THR A 261 10.29 -31.19 -3.14
C THR A 261 11.62 -31.95 -3.33
N ILE A 262 12.64 -31.62 -2.54
CA ILE A 262 13.95 -32.30 -2.58
C ILE A 262 13.84 -33.70 -1.94
N GLU A 263 13.08 -33.81 -0.86
CA GLU A 263 12.83 -35.08 -0.19
C GLU A 263 12.03 -36.03 -1.09
N GLU A 264 10.92 -35.57 -1.69
CA GLU A 264 10.10 -36.34 -2.65
C GLU A 264 10.92 -36.85 -3.86
N PHE A 265 11.84 -36.03 -4.39
CA PHE A 265 12.73 -36.47 -5.48
C PHE A 265 13.67 -37.61 -5.07
N GLY A 266 14.09 -37.64 -3.80
CA GLY A 266 14.95 -38.69 -3.26
C GLY A 266 14.24 -40.04 -3.06
N TYR A 267 12.94 -40.03 -2.76
CA TYR A 267 12.15 -41.25 -2.49
C TYR A 267 11.64 -41.96 -3.76
N ASN A 268 11.43 -41.24 -4.86
CA ASN A 268 10.90 -41.80 -6.11
C ASN A 268 11.85 -42.77 -6.87
N ILE A 269 13.03 -43.07 -6.32
CA ILE A 269 14.00 -44.02 -6.91
C ILE A 269 13.90 -45.41 -6.25
N GLU A 270 13.35 -45.51 -5.02
CA GLU A 270 13.25 -46.79 -4.30
C GLU A 270 12.06 -47.66 -4.77
N GLU A 271 11.07 -47.11 -5.49
CA GLU A 271 9.87 -47.86 -5.90
C GLU A 271 10.02 -48.71 -7.18
N GLU A 272 11.15 -48.65 -7.90
CA GLU A 272 11.30 -49.33 -9.21
C GLU A 272 12.03 -50.69 -9.17
N ILE A 273 12.19 -51.33 -8.00
CA ILE A 273 12.77 -52.68 -7.87
C ILE A 273 11.84 -53.59 -7.02
N LEU A 274 10.81 -54.19 -7.63
CA LEU A 274 9.96 -55.24 -7.02
C LEU A 274 10.56 -56.65 -7.24
N PRO A 275 10.17 -57.66 -6.44
CA PRO A 275 9.15 -58.60 -6.96
C PRO A 275 8.12 -59.14 -5.95
N GLU A 276 7.10 -59.75 -6.54
CA GLU A 276 5.79 -60.20 -6.08
C GLU A 276 5.74 -61.30 -4.98
N ASP A 277 4.53 -61.37 -4.39
CA ASP A 277 3.86 -62.45 -3.67
C ASP A 277 4.16 -62.70 -2.17
N ILE A 278 3.16 -62.39 -1.32
CA ILE A 278 2.31 -63.37 -0.60
C ILE A 278 1.01 -62.68 -0.11
N ILE A 279 -0.13 -63.24 -0.49
CA ILE A 279 -1.54 -62.95 -0.10
C ILE A 279 -1.79 -63.61 1.29
N ILE A 280 -2.62 -63.18 2.27
CA ILE A 280 -4.12 -63.10 2.39
C ILE A 280 -4.54 -62.46 3.77
N PRO A 281 -5.83 -62.28 4.18
CA PRO A 281 -6.59 -61.00 4.20
C PRO A 281 -7.29 -60.66 5.56
N THR A 282 -8.21 -59.66 5.54
CA THR A 282 -9.32 -59.33 6.50
C THR A 282 -8.91 -58.71 7.85
N ASN A 283 -9.58 -57.71 8.45
CA ASN A 283 -11.02 -57.38 8.54
C ASN A 283 -11.27 -55.90 8.95
N SER A 284 -12.51 -55.45 8.77
CA SER A 284 -13.08 -54.10 8.97
C SER A 284 -13.28 -53.61 10.42
N THR A 285 -13.78 -52.35 10.53
CA THR A 285 -14.48 -51.62 11.65
C THR A 285 -13.60 -51.02 12.76
N GLU A 286 -13.77 -49.78 13.28
CA GLU A 286 -14.97 -48.95 13.52
C GLU A 286 -14.59 -47.48 13.90
N GLN A 287 -15.38 -46.49 13.44
CA GLN A 287 -15.90 -45.23 14.05
C GLN A 287 -15.07 -44.18 14.87
N LEU A 288 -14.99 -42.95 14.29
CA LEU A 288 -15.40 -41.56 14.74
C LEU A 288 -15.42 -41.15 16.25
N PRO A 289 -15.53 -39.84 16.59
CA PRO A 289 -14.67 -38.66 16.35
C PRO A 289 -14.44 -37.87 17.69
N ASP A 290 -13.70 -36.77 17.72
CA ASP A 290 -14.07 -35.68 18.66
C ASP A 290 -13.59 -34.30 18.20
N GLU A 291 -14.48 -33.32 18.34
CA GLU A 291 -14.33 -31.91 18.02
C GLU A 291 -13.50 -31.17 19.09
N THR A 292 -12.79 -30.11 18.72
CA THR A 292 -12.68 -28.92 19.59
C THR A 292 -12.33 -27.67 18.79
N THR A 293 -12.78 -26.56 19.35
CA THR A 293 -13.22 -25.31 18.73
C THR A 293 -12.12 -24.23 18.69
N GLU A 294 -12.23 -23.38 17.67
CA GLU A 294 -11.74 -22.00 17.47
C GLU A 294 -10.68 -21.38 18.41
N GLU A 295 -9.59 -20.86 17.80
CA GLU A 295 -9.03 -19.54 18.14
C GLU A 295 -8.43 -18.90 16.87
N LYS A 296 -9.05 -17.80 16.41
CA LYS A 296 -8.66 -17.09 15.18
C LYS A 296 -7.55 -16.09 15.52
N ASN A 297 -6.30 -16.55 15.46
CA ASN A 297 -5.11 -15.69 15.49
C ASN A 297 -4.75 -15.30 14.04
N ASP A 298 -5.00 -14.03 13.67
CA ASP A 298 -4.56 -13.46 12.39
C ASP A 298 -3.02 -13.36 12.37
N THR A 299 -2.38 -14.48 12.06
CA THR A 299 -0.94 -14.56 11.82
C THR A 299 -0.72 -14.48 10.32
N ILE A 300 -0.10 -13.40 9.85
CA ILE A 300 0.27 -13.27 8.44
C ILE A 300 1.65 -13.91 8.27
N ASN A 301 1.67 -15.15 7.76
CA ASN A 301 2.90 -15.79 7.32
C ASN A 301 3.21 -15.31 5.89
N THR A 302 4.31 -14.57 5.73
CA THR A 302 4.83 -14.24 4.38
C THR A 302 6.21 -14.84 4.22
N ASN A 303 6.41 -15.53 3.10
CA ASN A 303 7.67 -16.13 2.72
C ASN A 303 8.29 -15.24 1.65
N ILE A 304 9.34 -14.52 2.01
CA ILE A 304 10.12 -13.69 1.08
C ILE A 304 11.53 -14.27 1.10
N ALA A 305 11.99 -14.77 -0.06
CA ALA A 305 13.35 -15.26 -0.27
C ALA A 305 13.83 -16.32 0.75
N GLY A 306 12.96 -17.25 1.16
CA GLY A 306 13.33 -18.36 2.07
C GLY A 306 13.41 -17.99 3.55
N MET A 307 12.99 -16.77 3.92
CA MET A 307 12.83 -16.35 5.31
C MET A 307 11.39 -16.60 5.78
N ASN A 308 11.24 -17.29 6.90
CA ASN A 308 9.93 -17.49 7.53
C ASN A 308 9.70 -16.32 8.51
N VAL A 309 8.81 -15.40 8.14
CA VAL A 309 8.48 -14.23 8.96
C VAL A 309 7.11 -14.45 9.59
N GLN A 310 7.09 -14.57 10.93
CA GLN A 310 5.86 -14.61 11.72
C GLN A 310 5.61 -13.21 12.31
N VAL A 311 4.56 -12.54 11.84
CA VAL A 311 4.16 -11.24 12.40
C VAL A 311 2.96 -11.46 13.31
N GLY A 312 3.20 -11.39 14.62
CA GLY A 312 2.16 -11.36 15.66
C GLY A 312 1.99 -9.97 16.27
N ASN A 313 0.88 -9.75 16.98
CA ASN A 313 0.50 -8.45 17.59
C ASN A 313 1.42 -7.97 18.75
N SER A 314 2.56 -8.62 19.00
CA SER A 314 3.52 -8.23 20.03
C SER A 314 4.97 -8.41 19.53
N GLY A 315 5.44 -7.48 18.70
CA GLY A 315 6.80 -7.49 18.16
C GLY A 315 7.01 -8.52 17.05
N ALA A 316 7.73 -8.13 15.99
CA ALA A 316 8.06 -9.03 14.90
C ALA A 316 9.40 -9.71 15.22
N SER A 317 9.43 -11.04 15.33
CA SER A 317 10.66 -11.81 15.32
C SER A 317 10.87 -12.47 13.97
N PHE A 318 12.11 -12.51 13.50
CA PHE A 318 12.48 -13.23 12.28
C PHE A 318 13.77 -14.02 12.47
N PHE A 319 13.86 -15.15 11.79
CA PHE A 319 15.00 -16.07 11.89
C PHE A 319 15.84 -16.00 10.61
N VAL A 320 17.16 -15.87 10.77
CA VAL A 320 18.12 -15.88 9.66
C VAL A 320 19.02 -17.09 9.80
N ASN A 321 19.11 -17.90 8.73
CA ASN A 321 20.04 -19.02 8.65
C ASN A 321 21.30 -18.56 7.90
N ILE A 322 22.43 -18.50 8.61
CA ILE A 322 23.73 -18.17 8.03
C ILE A 322 24.63 -19.39 8.20
N ASN A 323 24.98 -20.04 7.08
CA ASN A 323 25.88 -21.21 7.06
C ASN A 323 25.50 -22.32 8.05
N GLY A 324 24.20 -22.59 8.22
CA GLY A 324 23.69 -23.65 9.09
C GLY A 324 23.46 -23.23 10.55
N THR A 325 23.70 -21.97 10.91
CA THR A 325 23.39 -21.42 12.23
C THR A 325 22.12 -20.56 12.15
N ILE A 326 21.08 -20.93 12.91
CA ILE A 326 19.83 -20.17 13.02
C ILE A 326 20.00 -19.08 14.07
N ILE A 327 19.81 -17.83 13.68
CA ILE A 327 19.89 -16.66 14.56
C ILE A 327 18.53 -15.99 14.60
N GLU A 328 18.02 -15.73 15.81
CA GLU A 328 16.77 -15.02 16.05
C GLU A 328 17.00 -13.51 16.21
N PHE A 329 16.17 -12.72 15.54
CA PHE A 329 16.16 -11.26 15.64
C PHE A 329 14.79 -10.77 16.06
N LEU A 330 14.75 -9.86 17.03
CA LEU A 330 13.54 -9.15 17.47
C LEU A 330 13.53 -7.73 16.90
N VAL A 331 12.39 -7.33 16.35
CA VAL A 331 12.13 -5.99 15.83
C VAL A 331 11.13 -5.28 16.74
N ASP A 332 11.61 -4.26 17.43
CA ASP A 332 10.80 -3.34 18.23
C ASP A 332 10.87 -1.95 17.59
N GLY A 333 9.91 -1.66 16.71
CA GLY A 333 9.66 -0.36 16.05
C GLY A 333 10.84 0.18 15.22
N ASN A 334 11.91 0.59 15.89
CA ASN A 334 13.11 1.23 15.33
C ASN A 334 14.42 0.50 15.64
N ARG A 335 14.40 -0.71 16.23
CA ARG A 335 15.61 -1.46 16.57
C ARG A 335 15.49 -2.94 16.21
N ILE A 336 16.56 -3.49 15.65
CA ILE A 336 16.74 -4.93 15.43
C ILE A 336 17.74 -5.42 16.48
N ILE A 337 17.31 -6.37 17.32
CA ILE A 337 18.13 -6.92 18.40
C ILE A 337 18.36 -8.41 18.12
N GLN A 338 19.63 -8.80 18.02
CA GLN A 338 20.01 -10.22 17.96
C GLN A 338 19.79 -10.86 19.34
N VAL A 339 18.98 -11.90 19.39
CA VAL A 339 18.79 -12.69 20.62
C VAL A 339 19.89 -13.74 20.67
N ASN A 340 20.90 -13.52 21.51
CA ASN A 340 21.91 -14.55 21.74
C ASN A 340 21.29 -15.69 22.56
N PRO A 341 21.41 -16.95 22.11
CA PRO A 341 20.97 -18.08 22.92
C PRO A 341 21.80 -18.10 24.20
N LYS A 342 21.14 -18.09 25.36
CA LYS A 342 21.82 -18.38 26.63
C LYS A 342 22.31 -19.83 26.57
N ASN A 343 23.61 -20.03 26.83
CA ASN A 343 24.26 -21.32 26.98
C ASN A 343 23.51 -22.27 27.90
#